data_AF-A0A958V3P3-F1
#
_entry.id   AF-A0A958V3P3-F1
#
_cell.length_a   1.000
_cell.length_b   1.000
_cell.length_c   1.000
_cell.angle_alpha   90.00
_cell.angle_beta   90.00
_cell.angle_gamma   90.00
#
_symmetry.space_group_name_H-M   'P 1'
#
loop_
_entity.id
_entity.type
_entity.pdbx_description
1 polymer ?
#
loop_
_entity_poly.entity_id
_entity_poly.type
_entity_poly.pdbx_seq_one_letter_code
_entity_poly.pdbx_strand_id
1 'polypeptide(L)' 'DLRCLINAKSGKVYGLQPYIQVFSSKIGFIENLSILDLLFMEGPHAMEYLIRQQLEFNF' A
#
# COMPACT_ATOMS: atom_id res chain seq x y z
N ASP A 1 -12.17 -12.20 -17.30
CA ASP A 1 -10.98 -11.75 -18.05
C ASP A 1 -10.33 -10.63 -17.24
N LEU A 2 -9.05 -10.75 -16.86
CA LEU A 2 -8.37 -9.85 -15.91
C LEU A 2 -7.34 -8.93 -16.60
N ARG A 3 -7.47 -8.72 -17.91
CA ARG A 3 -6.54 -7.87 -18.69
C ARG A 3 -6.47 -6.44 -18.16
N CYS A 4 -7.49 -5.97 -17.45
CA CYS A 4 -7.51 -4.66 -16.77
C CYS A 4 -6.42 -4.52 -15.68
N LEU A 5 -5.91 -5.61 -15.12
CA LEU A 5 -4.89 -5.61 -14.06
C LEU A 5 -3.45 -5.51 -14.60
N ILE A 6 -3.24 -5.68 -15.91
CA ILE A 6 -1.90 -5.59 -16.54
C ILE A 6 -1.37 -4.16 -16.56
N ASN A 7 -2.24 -3.16 -16.50
CA ASN A 7 -1.84 -1.76 -16.55
C ASN A 7 -1.34 -1.27 -15.19
N ALA A 8 -0.03 -1.41 -14.93
CA ALA A 8 0.61 -0.89 -13.73
C ALA A 8 0.51 0.64 -13.56
N LYS A 9 0.20 1.39 -14.63
CA LYS A 9 -0.01 2.85 -14.61
C LYS A 9 -1.47 3.26 -14.45
N SER A 10 -2.39 2.35 -14.12
CA SER A 10 -3.82 2.67 -14.07
C SER A 10 -4.22 3.69 -12.98
N GLY A 11 -3.27 4.16 -12.16
CA GLY A 11 -3.50 5.18 -11.13
C GLY A 11 -4.52 4.75 -10.08
N LYS A 12 -4.71 3.45 -9.87
CA LYS A 12 -5.70 2.93 -8.93
C LYS A 12 -5.27 3.27 -7.52
N VAL A 13 -6.07 4.07 -6.84
CA VAL A 13 -5.87 4.45 -5.44
C VAL A 13 -6.71 3.50 -4.58
N TYR A 14 -6.05 2.78 -3.67
CA TYR A 14 -6.70 1.78 -2.82
C TYR A 14 -7.19 2.34 -1.48
N GLY A 15 -6.90 3.61 -1.16
CA GLY A 15 -7.39 4.27 0.05
C GLY A 15 -6.91 3.62 1.36
N LEU A 16 -5.75 2.95 1.33
CA LEU A 16 -5.18 2.27 2.49
C LEU A 16 -4.84 3.27 3.60
N GLN A 17 -4.99 2.83 4.85
CA GLN A 17 -4.59 3.64 5.99
C GLN A 17 -3.07 3.85 6.00
N PRO A 18 -2.55 5.04 6.32
CA PRO A 18 -1.11 5.26 6.40
C PRO A 18 -0.44 4.37 7.45
N TYR A 19 0.80 3.96 7.16
CA TYR A 19 1.70 3.26 8.08
C TYR A 19 2.96 4.08 8.32
N ILE A 20 3.77 3.69 9.31
CA ILE A 20 4.99 4.42 9.66
C ILE A 20 6.00 4.23 8.53
N GLN A 21 6.42 5.32 7.89
CA GLN A 21 7.53 5.31 6.93
C GLN A 21 8.67 6.15 7.49
N VAL A 22 9.88 5.61 7.56
CA VAL A 22 11.03 6.28 8.22
C VAL A 22 11.40 7.62 7.58
N PHE A 23 11.10 7.81 6.30
CA PHE A 23 11.37 9.06 5.57
C PHE A 23 10.15 9.99 5.48
N SER A 24 9.01 9.63 6.07
CA SER A 24 7.76 10.41 5.97
C SER A 24 7.89 11.85 6.45
N SER A 25 8.74 12.11 7.45
CA SER A 25 9.01 13.46 7.95
C SER A 25 9.68 14.38 6.93
N LYS A 26 10.36 13.81 5.92
CA LYS A 26 11.08 14.55 4.89
C LYS A 26 10.31 14.64 3.57
N ILE A 27 9.64 13.56 3.16
CA ILE A 27 9.00 13.45 1.83
C ILE A 27 7.48 13.27 1.88
N GLY A 28 6.89 13.23 3.08
CA GLY A 28 5.49 12.87 3.27
C GLY A 28 5.26 11.36 3.18
N PHE A 29 4.01 10.95 3.39
CA PHE A 29 3.59 9.57 3.19
C PHE A 29 3.45 9.27 1.70
N ILE A 30 3.99 8.13 1.26
CA ILE A 30 3.88 7.65 -0.12
C ILE A 30 3.02 6.39 -0.13
N GLU A 31 1.88 6.46 -0.80
CA GLU A 31 0.97 5.33 -0.98
C GLU A 31 1.39 4.41 -2.13
N ASN A 32 0.76 3.22 -2.21
CA ASN A 32 0.92 2.27 -3.32
C ASN A 32 2.38 1.83 -3.58
N LEU A 33 3.19 1.78 -2.52
CA LEU A 33 4.54 1.24 -2.53
C LEU A 33 4.56 -0.29 -2.61
N SER A 34 5.75 -0.86 -2.82
CA SER A 34 5.94 -2.31 -2.84
C SER A 34 5.62 -2.91 -1.46
N ILE A 35 5.19 -4.17 -1.45
CA ILE A 35 5.03 -4.91 -0.20
C ILE A 35 6.35 -5.02 0.58
N LEU A 36 7.49 -4.97 -0.12
CA LEU A 36 8.82 -4.95 0.50
C LEU A 36 9.03 -3.67 1.30
N ASP A 37 8.53 -2.52 0.82
CA ASP A 37 8.61 -1.26 1.55
C ASP A 37 7.85 -1.38 2.87
N LEU A 38 6.61 -1.90 2.85
CA LEU A 38 5.84 -2.14 4.07
C LEU A 38 6.60 -3.06 5.04
N LEU A 39 7.18 -4.17 4.57
CA LEU A 39 7.93 -5.11 5.41
C LEU A 39 9.14 -4.47 6.08
N PHE A 40 9.89 -3.62 5.38
CA PHE A 40 11.06 -2.96 5.97
C PHE A 40 10.70 -1.79 6.90
N MET A 41 9.52 -1.21 6.73
CA MET A 41 9.08 -0.08 7.54
C MET A 41 8.32 -0.51 8.81
N GLU A 42 7.36 -1.43 8.69
CA GLU A 42 6.55 -1.95 9.81
C GLU A 42 7.15 -3.23 10.44
N GLY A 43 8.06 -3.91 9.74
CA GLY A 43 8.71 -5.12 10.25
C GLY A 43 7.69 -6.21 10.63
N PRO A 44 7.70 -6.70 11.88
CA PRO A 44 6.77 -7.74 12.33
C PRO A 44 5.30 -7.28 12.34
N HIS A 45 5.04 -5.97 12.35
CA HIS A 45 3.67 -5.43 12.35
C HIS A 45 3.05 -5.35 10.96
N ALA A 46 3.80 -5.64 9.89
CA ALA A 46 3.29 -5.59 8.51
C ALA A 46 2.06 -6.49 8.30
N MET A 47 2.05 -7.68 8.91
CA MET A 47 0.91 -8.61 8.85
C MET A 47 -0.34 -8.02 9.51
N GLU A 48 -0.20 -7.45 10.71
CA GLU A 48 -1.32 -6.82 11.43
C GLU A 48 -1.87 -5.64 10.65
N TYR A 49 -0.97 -4.81 10.08
CA TYR A 49 -1.35 -3.70 9.22
C TYR A 49 -2.23 -4.16 8.05
N LEU A 50 -1.83 -5.22 7.33
CA LEU A 50 -2.58 -5.71 6.17
C LEU A 50 -3.96 -6.24 6.56
N ILE A 51 -4.06 -6.99 7.65
CA ILE A 51 -5.34 -7.55 8.14
C ILE A 51 -6.31 -6.42 8.52
N ARG A 52 -5.81 -5.28 9.00
CA ARG A 52 -6.63 -4.11 9.35
C ARG A 52 -7.16 -3.34 8.14
N GLN A 53 -6.62 -3.56 6.94
CA GLN A 53 -7.06 -2.80 5.76
C GLN A 53 -8.42 -3.28 5.24
N GLN A 54 -9.29 -2.34 4.89
CA GLN A 54 -10.52 -2.61 4.17
C GLN A 54 -10.31 -2.30 2.69
N LEU A 55 -10.32 -3.34 1.85
CA LEU A 55 -10.16 -3.21 0.40
C LEU A 55 -11.53 -3.17 -0.28
N GLU A 56 -11.84 -2.06 -0.92
CA GLU A 56 -12.97 -1.97 -1.83
C GLU A 56 -12.56 -2.40 -3.24
N PHE A 57 -12.98 -3.59 -3.64
CA PHE A 57 -12.79 -4.07 -5.02
C PHE A 57 -13.93 -3.57 -5.90
N ASN A 58 -13.82 -2.32 -6.34
CA ASN A 58 -14.64 -1.82 -7.44
C ASN A 58 -14.03 -2.36 -8.76
N PHE A 59 -14.73 -3.30 -9.38
CA PHE A 59 -14.42 -3.89 -10.70
C PHE A 59 -15.21 -3.21 -11.80
#